data_AF-A0AB39BRD1-F1
#
_entry.id   AF-A0AB39BRD1-F1
#
_cell.length_a   1.000
_cell.length_b   1.000
_cell.length_c   1.000
_cell.angle_alpha   90.00
_cell.angle_beta   90.00
_cell.angle_gamma   90.00
#
_symmetry.space_group_name_H-M   'P 1'
#
loop_
_entity.id
_entity.type
_entity.pdbx_description
1 polymer ?
#
loop_
_entity_poly.entity_id
_entity_poly.type
_entity_poly.pdbx_seq_one_letter_code
_entity_poly.pdbx_strand_id
1 'polypeptide(L)'
;MKKLHGLFIVAQLVIVLAFIQQPLIDSVSAEENSEAQECDCDKHHKKHKEFHQYMRIHKDFYYELLTDKYAPEQAEQWKDIRSERDLLLKKLTEAKKRGELLHGDVKSKEWMEQHHFLQKQLTKAVKERDEKKIAEVLPQVFAHYEALNNEFQQRVNALSDTQTEEE
;
A
#
# COMPACT_ATOMS: atom_id res chain seq x y z
N MET A 1 -7.14 -53.39 33.36
CA MET A 1 -7.12 -52.21 32.46
C MET A 1 -6.01 -51.19 32.77
N LYS A 2 -5.61 -50.94 34.03
CA LYS A 2 -4.56 -49.95 34.37
C LYS A 2 -3.15 -50.25 33.84
N LYS A 3 -2.77 -51.53 33.67
CA LYS A 3 -1.44 -51.93 33.16
C LYS A 3 -1.25 -51.71 31.65
N LEU A 4 -2.35 -51.72 30.88
CA LEU A 4 -2.31 -51.49 29.43
C LEU A 4 -2.19 -50.00 29.07
N HIS A 5 -2.75 -49.12 29.91
CA HIS A 5 -2.62 -47.66 29.72
C HIS A 5 -1.21 -47.16 30.02
N GLY A 6 -0.53 -47.73 31.01
CA GLY A 6 0.88 -47.40 31.30
C GLY A 6 1.81 -47.77 30.14
N LEU A 7 1.59 -48.93 29.52
CA LEU A 7 2.33 -49.36 28.32
C LEU A 7 2.08 -48.44 27.11
N PHE A 8 0.85 -47.95 26.95
CA PHE A 8 0.50 -47.01 25.86
C PHE A 8 1.19 -45.65 26.03
N ILE A 9 1.23 -45.12 27.25
CA ILE A 9 1.90 -43.84 27.55
C ILE A 9 3.41 -43.95 27.36
N VAL A 10 4.02 -45.06 27.80
CA VAL A 10 5.45 -45.31 27.58
C VAL A 10 5.77 -45.46 26.09
N ALA A 11 4.92 -46.16 25.32
CA ALA A 11 5.08 -46.28 23.88
C ALA A 11 4.98 -44.92 23.17
N GLN A 12 4.06 -44.04 23.57
CA GLN A 12 3.96 -42.68 23.00
C GLN A 12 5.19 -41.81 23.32
N LEU A 13 5.75 -41.92 24.53
CA LEU A 13 6.96 -41.17 24.91
C LEU A 13 8.19 -41.61 24.11
N VAL A 14 8.34 -42.90 23.81
CA VAL A 14 9.44 -43.43 22.98
C VAL A 14 9.33 -42.91 21.54
N ILE A 15 8.11 -42.81 20.99
CA ILE A 15 7.90 -42.29 19.63
C ILE A 15 8.28 -40.80 19.55
N VAL A 16 7.88 -39.98 20.53
CA VAL A 16 8.22 -38.54 20.55
C VAL A 16 9.73 -38.30 20.67
N LEU A 17 10.44 -39.10 21.48
CA LEU A 17 11.89 -39.02 21.61
C LEU A 17 12.64 -39.44 20.33
N ALA A 18 12.07 -40.34 19.51
CA ALA A 18 12.66 -40.76 18.25
C ALA A 18 12.60 -39.67 17.14
N PHE A 19 11.61 -38.76 17.19
CA PHE A 19 11.49 -37.67 16.21
C PHE A 19 12.41 -36.47 16.48
N ILE A 20 12.97 -36.33 17.68
CA ILE A 20 13.82 -35.19 18.05
C ILE A 20 15.28 -35.39 17.58
N GLN A 21 15.66 -36.60 17.16
CA GLN A 21 17.04 -36.93 16.78
C GLN A 21 17.30 -36.96 15.26
N GLN A 22 16.42 -36.42 14.43
CA GLN A 22 16.76 -36.29 13.00
C GLN A 22 17.84 -35.22 12.81
N PRO A 23 19.00 -35.55 12.20
CA PRO A 23 20.00 -34.57 11.86
C PRO A 23 19.43 -33.59 10.82
N LEU A 24 19.66 -32.30 11.03
CA LEU A 24 19.46 -31.25 10.01
C LEU A 24 20.44 -31.56 8.86
N ILE A 25 19.96 -32.25 7.84
CA ILE A 25 20.76 -32.60 6.66
C ILE A 25 20.73 -31.42 5.68
N ASP A 26 21.95 -30.93 5.48
CA ASP A 26 22.59 -30.31 4.32
C ASP A 26 22.13 -28.94 3.83
N SER A 27 22.95 -27.97 4.23
CA SER A 27 23.31 -26.81 3.41
C SER A 27 23.72 -27.25 2.00
N VAL A 28 22.87 -26.96 1.02
CA VAL A 28 23.24 -27.03 -0.40
C VAL A 28 24.29 -25.95 -0.66
N SER A 29 25.52 -26.41 -0.89
CA SER A 29 26.60 -25.64 -1.51
C SER A 29 26.23 -25.41 -2.97
N ALA A 30 25.81 -24.19 -3.31
CA ALA A 30 25.68 -23.78 -4.70
C ALA A 30 27.06 -23.28 -5.17
N GLU A 31 27.70 -24.09 -6.01
CA GLU A 31 28.87 -23.67 -6.77
C GLU A 31 28.54 -22.43 -7.61
N GLU A 32 29.45 -21.47 -7.56
CA GLU A 32 29.44 -20.20 -8.28
C GLU A 32 29.52 -20.47 -9.79
N ASN A 33 28.36 -20.51 -10.46
CA ASN A 33 28.29 -20.30 -11.91
C ASN A 33 27.90 -18.85 -12.14
N SER A 34 28.90 -18.01 -12.43
CA SER A 34 28.75 -16.63 -12.85
C SER A 34 28.19 -16.56 -14.27
N GLU A 35 26.94 -16.99 -14.44
CA GLU A 35 26.14 -16.51 -15.55
C GLU A 35 25.81 -15.05 -15.24
N ALA A 36 26.28 -14.16 -16.11
CA ALA A 36 25.99 -12.74 -16.05
C ALA A 36 24.48 -12.53 -15.91
N GLN A 37 24.03 -12.28 -14.67
CA GLN A 37 22.68 -11.90 -14.36
C GLN A 37 22.45 -10.54 -15.03
N GLU A 38 21.85 -10.55 -16.23
CA GLU A 38 21.15 -9.39 -16.76
C GLU A 38 20.28 -8.88 -15.61
N CYS A 39 20.60 -7.69 -15.08
CA CYS A 39 19.78 -7.09 -14.04
C CYS A 39 18.39 -6.90 -14.63
N ASP A 40 17.47 -7.75 -14.22
CA ASP A 40 16.04 -7.70 -14.54
C ASP A 40 15.37 -6.56 -13.75
N CYS A 41 16.02 -5.39 -13.75
CA CYS A 41 15.56 -4.23 -13.00
C CYS A 41 14.20 -3.76 -13.57
N ASP A 42 13.95 -3.95 -14.87
CA ASP A 42 12.71 -3.55 -15.55
C ASP A 42 11.48 -4.36 -15.13
N LYS A 43 11.57 -5.69 -14.98
CA LYS A 43 10.42 -6.48 -14.50
C LYS A 43 10.08 -6.18 -13.05
N HIS A 44 11.07 -5.87 -12.22
CA HIS A 44 10.84 -5.47 -10.83
C HIS A 44 10.08 -4.13 -10.73
N HIS A 45 10.43 -3.15 -11.57
CA HIS A 45 9.74 -1.86 -11.64
C HIS A 45 8.28 -1.99 -12.10
N LYS A 46 8.01 -2.83 -13.11
CA LYS A 46 6.65 -3.05 -13.61
C LYS A 46 5.73 -3.68 -12.55
N LYS A 47 6.20 -4.74 -11.89
CA LYS A 47 5.45 -5.43 -10.82
C LYS A 47 5.12 -4.48 -9.65
N HIS A 48 6.06 -3.63 -9.27
CA HIS A 48 5.87 -2.65 -8.21
C HIS A 48 4.80 -1.60 -8.58
N LYS A 49 4.80 -1.10 -9.82
CA LYS A 49 3.80 -0.14 -10.30
C LYS A 49 2.39 -0.72 -10.30
N GLU A 50 2.23 -1.95 -10.78
CA GLU A 50 0.94 -2.65 -10.79
C GLU A 50 0.40 -2.86 -9.37
N PHE A 51 1.26 -3.25 -8.43
CA PHE A 51 0.89 -3.38 -7.02
C PHE A 51 0.32 -2.08 -6.43
N HIS A 52 0.97 -0.93 -6.67
CA HIS A 52 0.47 0.37 -6.19
C HIS A 52 -0.89 0.73 -6.80
N GLN A 53 -1.11 0.40 -8.06
CA GLN A 53 -2.40 0.62 -8.72
C GLN A 53 -3.51 -0.23 -8.10
N TYR A 54 -3.26 -1.52 -7.84
CA TYR A 54 -4.23 -2.40 -7.20
C TYR A 54 -4.51 -1.97 -5.75
N MET A 55 -3.47 -1.67 -4.98
CA MET A 55 -3.62 -1.22 -3.59
C MET A 55 -4.41 0.07 -3.46
N ARG A 56 -4.32 0.97 -4.45
CA ARG A 56 -5.15 2.18 -4.48
C ARG A 56 -6.65 1.85 -4.50
N ILE A 57 -7.07 0.92 -5.36
CA ILE A 57 -8.48 0.50 -5.48
C ILE A 57 -8.99 -0.02 -4.13
N HIS A 58 -8.23 -0.91 -3.50
CA HIS A 58 -8.58 -1.46 -2.19
C HIS A 58 -8.68 -0.38 -1.12
N LYS A 59 -7.74 0.57 -1.11
CA LYS A 59 -7.75 1.66 -0.13
C LYS A 59 -8.92 2.62 -0.34
N ASP A 60 -9.26 2.92 -1.58
CA ASP A 60 -10.38 3.80 -1.90
C ASP A 60 -11.70 3.19 -1.45
N PHE A 61 -11.91 1.90 -1.70
CA PHE A 61 -13.08 1.18 -1.21
C PHE A 61 -13.09 1.09 0.31
N TYR A 62 -11.93 0.87 0.94
CA TYR A 62 -11.82 0.87 2.40
C TYR A 62 -12.23 2.21 3.02
N TYR A 63 -11.80 3.34 2.45
CA TYR A 63 -12.25 4.65 2.93
C TYR A 63 -13.72 4.90 2.65
N GLU A 64 -14.27 4.44 1.53
CA GLU A 64 -15.71 4.48 1.27
C GLU A 64 -16.50 3.79 2.39
N LEU A 65 -16.14 2.55 2.72
CA LEU A 65 -16.77 1.79 3.82
C LEU A 65 -16.65 2.48 5.18
N LEU A 66 -15.48 3.06 5.49
CA LEU A 66 -15.29 3.81 6.73
C LEU A 66 -16.14 5.08 6.76
N THR A 67 -16.25 5.77 5.63
CA THR A 67 -17.02 7.01 5.52
C THR A 67 -18.49 6.74 5.71
N ASP A 68 -19.04 5.75 5.00
CA ASP A 68 -20.44 5.35 5.12
C ASP A 68 -20.84 5.00 6.55
N LYS A 69 -19.91 4.39 7.31
CA LYS A 69 -20.15 3.99 8.69
C LYS A 69 -19.96 5.14 9.70
N TYR A 70 -18.90 5.94 9.55
CA TYR A 70 -18.41 6.82 10.62
C TYR A 70 -18.52 8.33 10.31
N ALA A 71 -18.70 8.70 9.04
CA ALA A 71 -18.86 10.08 8.60
C ALA A 71 -19.77 10.14 7.35
N PRO A 72 -21.00 9.61 7.39
CA PRO A 72 -21.87 9.49 6.22
C PRO A 72 -22.20 10.83 5.57
N GLU A 73 -22.19 11.92 6.36
CA GLU A 73 -22.37 13.28 5.86
C GLU A 73 -21.23 13.77 4.94
N GLN A 74 -20.08 13.08 4.96
CA GLN A 74 -18.89 13.38 4.14
C GLN A 74 -18.72 12.39 2.98
N ALA A 75 -19.66 11.46 2.77
CA ALA A 75 -19.56 10.42 1.73
C ALA A 75 -19.44 11.02 0.32
N GLU A 76 -20.25 12.05 0.01
CA GLU A 76 -20.18 12.72 -1.30
C GLU A 76 -18.86 13.49 -1.45
N GLN A 77 -18.39 14.17 -0.39
CA GLN A 77 -17.08 14.85 -0.41
C GLN A 77 -15.96 13.86 -0.74
N TRP A 78 -15.94 12.68 -0.11
CA TRP A 78 -14.92 11.68 -0.39
C TRP A 78 -14.97 11.17 -1.84
N LYS A 79 -16.18 10.96 -2.37
CA LYS A 79 -16.40 10.55 -3.76
C LYS A 79 -15.92 11.62 -4.74
N ASP A 80 -16.14 12.90 -4.46
CA ASP A 80 -15.68 14.00 -5.29
C ASP A 80 -14.15 14.09 -5.30
N ILE A 81 -13.52 14.05 -4.12
CA ILE A 81 -12.05 14.04 -3.98
C ILE A 81 -11.43 12.91 -4.78
N ARG A 82 -11.99 11.69 -4.71
CA ARG A 82 -11.48 10.55 -5.49
C ARG A 82 -11.65 10.74 -7.00
N SER A 83 -12.83 11.22 -7.41
CA SER A 83 -13.15 11.41 -8.82
C SER A 83 -12.25 12.45 -9.47
N GLU A 84 -12.02 13.57 -8.78
CA GLU A 84 -11.08 14.60 -9.19
C GLU A 84 -9.66 14.06 -9.28
N ARG A 85 -9.20 13.34 -8.25
CA ARG A 85 -7.87 12.73 -8.23
C ARG A 85 -7.64 11.80 -9.42
N ASP A 86 -8.64 10.99 -9.78
CA ASP A 86 -8.56 10.07 -10.91
C ASP A 86 -8.51 10.80 -12.25
N LEU A 87 -9.27 11.89 -12.40
CA LEU A 87 -9.18 12.77 -13.58
C LEU A 87 -7.79 13.39 -13.69
N LEU A 88 -7.27 13.96 -12.61
CA LEU A 88 -5.95 14.58 -12.55
C LEU A 88 -4.83 13.59 -12.88
N LEU A 89 -4.88 12.39 -12.30
CA LEU A 89 -3.89 11.34 -12.58
C LEU A 89 -3.95 10.85 -14.03
N LYS A 90 -5.13 10.81 -14.66
CA LYS A 90 -5.25 10.52 -16.11
C LYS A 90 -4.55 11.59 -16.94
N LYS A 91 -4.83 12.88 -16.69
CA LYS A 91 -4.18 14.01 -17.38
C LYS A 91 -2.66 13.96 -17.23
N LEU A 92 -2.15 13.79 -16.01
CA LEU A 92 -0.71 13.66 -15.74
C LEU A 92 -0.11 12.43 -16.42
N THR A 93 -0.82 11.29 -16.43
CA THR A 93 -0.34 10.08 -17.11
C THR A 93 -0.25 10.27 -18.63
N GLU A 94 -1.19 10.99 -19.23
CA GLU A 94 -1.17 11.32 -20.66
C GLU A 94 -0.03 12.30 -20.99
N ALA A 95 0.13 13.36 -20.21
CA ALA A 95 1.26 14.28 -20.35
C ALA A 95 2.62 13.55 -20.22
N LYS A 96 2.69 12.55 -19.32
CA LYS A 96 3.90 11.70 -19.18
C LYS A 96 4.20 10.95 -20.46
N LYS A 97 3.17 10.41 -21.12
CA LYS A 97 3.32 9.68 -22.40
C LYS A 97 3.77 10.61 -23.52
N ARG A 98 3.37 11.89 -23.48
CA ARG A 98 3.79 12.91 -24.45
C ARG A 98 5.18 13.50 -24.16
N GLY A 99 5.77 13.21 -23.00
CA GLY A 99 7.06 13.75 -22.59
C GLY A 99 7.02 15.17 -22.04
N GLU A 100 5.83 15.71 -21.76
CA GLU A 100 5.60 17.09 -21.34
C GLU A 100 5.82 17.31 -19.83
N LEU A 101 6.02 16.24 -19.06
CA LEU A 101 6.04 16.32 -17.60
C LEU A 101 7.37 16.85 -17.07
N LEU A 102 7.31 17.99 -16.37
CA LEU A 102 8.43 18.54 -15.60
C LEU A 102 8.95 17.48 -14.61
N HIS A 103 10.28 17.30 -14.60
CA HIS A 103 10.98 16.39 -13.70
C HIS A 103 10.70 16.69 -12.22
N GLY A 104 10.79 15.66 -11.37
CA GLY A 104 10.62 15.76 -9.92
C GLY A 104 9.44 14.97 -9.37
N ASP A 105 9.45 14.68 -8.08
CA ASP A 105 8.38 13.94 -7.41
C ASP A 105 7.08 14.75 -7.37
N VAL A 106 5.95 14.05 -7.44
CA VAL A 106 4.60 14.65 -7.39
C VAL A 106 4.10 14.89 -5.98
N LYS A 107 4.83 14.43 -4.98
CA LYS A 107 4.46 14.58 -3.58
C LYS A 107 5.62 15.24 -2.86
N SER A 108 5.35 16.33 -2.18
CA SER A 108 6.32 16.94 -1.28
C SER A 108 6.69 15.99 -0.13
N LYS A 109 7.85 16.19 0.49
CA LYS A 109 8.27 15.39 1.65
C LYS A 109 7.31 15.61 2.82
N GLU A 110 6.91 16.85 3.01
CA GLU A 110 5.93 17.31 3.99
C GLU A 110 4.59 16.56 3.80
N TRP A 111 4.12 16.44 2.56
CA TRP A 111 2.92 15.66 2.26
C TRP A 111 3.11 14.19 2.64
N MET A 112 4.25 13.57 2.30
CA MET A 112 4.51 12.16 2.63
C MET A 112 4.57 11.92 4.14
N GLU A 113 5.21 12.79 4.90
CA GLU A 113 5.28 12.70 6.36
C GLU A 113 3.89 12.81 6.99
N GLN A 114 3.11 13.80 6.56
CA GLN A 114 1.74 13.97 7.04
C GLN A 114 0.85 12.78 6.64
N HIS A 115 1.05 12.24 5.44
CA HIS A 115 0.36 11.04 5.00
C HIS A 115 0.62 9.88 5.95
N HIS A 116 1.90 9.60 6.24
CA HIS A 116 2.29 8.53 7.16
C HIS A 116 1.73 8.74 8.56
N PHE A 117 1.74 9.97 9.06
CA PHE A 117 1.17 10.31 10.37
C PHE A 117 -0.33 10.00 10.44
N LEU A 118 -1.10 10.49 9.47
CA LEU A 118 -2.55 10.25 9.41
C LEU A 118 -2.88 8.77 9.24
N GLN A 119 -2.14 8.04 8.39
CA GLN A 119 -2.34 6.59 8.24
C GLN A 119 -2.07 5.82 9.53
N LYS A 120 -1.04 6.20 10.30
CA LYS A 120 -0.76 5.60 11.62
C LYS A 120 -1.91 5.85 12.59
N GLN A 121 -2.44 7.07 12.65
CA GLN A 121 -3.57 7.40 13.51
C GLN A 121 -4.83 6.60 13.13
N LEU A 122 -5.19 6.60 11.84
CA LEU A 122 -6.36 5.87 11.36
C LEU A 122 -6.22 4.36 11.60
N THR A 123 -5.04 3.80 11.33
CA THR A 123 -4.76 2.38 11.57
C THR A 123 -4.92 2.03 13.05
N LYS A 124 -4.41 2.88 13.95
CA LYS A 124 -4.58 2.68 15.39
C LYS A 124 -6.06 2.71 15.79
N ALA A 125 -6.80 3.72 15.35
CA ALA A 125 -8.22 3.89 15.65
C ALA A 125 -9.05 2.68 15.17
N VAL A 126 -8.79 2.20 13.95
CA VAL A 126 -9.46 1.03 13.38
C VAL A 126 -9.11 -0.25 14.15
N LYS A 127 -7.82 -0.45 14.48
CA LYS A 127 -7.35 -1.61 15.25
C LYS A 127 -8.03 -1.68 16.62
N GLU A 128 -8.17 -0.53 17.28
CA GLU A 128 -8.79 -0.38 18.60
C GLU A 128 -10.31 -0.34 18.53
N ARG A 129 -10.89 -0.30 17.33
CA ARG A 129 -12.32 -0.09 17.07
C ARG A 129 -12.87 1.18 17.75
N ASP A 130 -12.03 2.20 17.86
CA ASP A 130 -12.39 3.50 18.44
C ASP A 130 -13.18 4.31 17.40
N GLU A 131 -14.49 4.12 17.39
CA GLU A 131 -15.41 4.73 16.42
C GLU A 131 -15.33 6.27 16.44
N LYS A 132 -15.16 6.86 17.63
CA LYS A 132 -15.00 8.31 17.79
C LYS A 132 -13.71 8.76 17.13
N LYS A 133 -12.60 8.05 17.37
CA LYS A 133 -11.32 8.43 16.77
C LYS A 133 -11.30 8.23 15.26
N ILE A 134 -11.99 7.21 14.74
CA ILE A 134 -12.16 7.04 13.30
C ILE A 134 -12.88 8.25 12.71
N ALA A 135 -14.03 8.64 13.28
CA ALA A 135 -14.80 9.80 12.85
C ALA A 135 -14.00 11.12 12.93
N GLU A 136 -13.11 11.28 13.92
CA GLU A 136 -12.23 12.45 14.04
C GLU A 136 -11.10 12.50 12.99
N VAL A 137 -10.56 11.34 12.60
CA VAL A 137 -9.39 11.25 11.71
C VAL A 137 -9.79 11.27 10.24
N LEU A 138 -10.96 10.74 9.87
CA LEU A 138 -11.43 10.69 8.48
C LEU A 138 -11.45 12.08 7.79
N PRO A 139 -12.01 13.15 8.39
CA PRO A 139 -11.99 14.48 7.77
C PRO A 139 -10.57 14.99 7.49
N GLN A 140 -9.61 14.68 8.38
CA GLN A 140 -8.20 15.07 8.20
C GLN A 140 -7.56 14.31 7.04
N VAL A 141 -7.92 13.04 6.85
CA VAL A 141 -7.50 12.24 5.70
C VAL A 141 -8.07 12.84 4.41
N PHE A 142 -9.33 13.27 4.40
CA PHE A 142 -9.95 13.87 3.22
C PHE A 142 -9.30 15.21 2.86
N ALA A 143 -9.14 16.12 3.82
CA ALA A 143 -8.44 17.39 3.60
C ALA A 143 -7.01 17.18 3.07
N HIS A 144 -6.33 16.14 3.55
CA HIS A 144 -4.99 15.79 3.09
C HIS A 144 -4.97 15.25 1.63
N TYR A 145 -6.01 14.54 1.20
CA TYR A 145 -6.18 14.15 -0.20
C TYR A 145 -6.62 15.29 -1.10
N GLU A 146 -7.44 16.21 -0.61
CA GLU A 146 -7.81 17.43 -1.31
C GLU A 146 -6.58 18.32 -1.56
N ALA A 147 -5.69 18.45 -0.58
CA ALA A 147 -4.40 19.11 -0.75
C ALA A 147 -3.53 18.45 -1.85
N LEU A 148 -3.56 17.11 -1.94
CA LEU A 148 -2.87 16.40 -3.03
C LEU A 148 -3.47 16.72 -4.40
N ASN A 149 -4.80 16.80 -4.49
CA ASN A 149 -5.47 17.17 -5.74
C ASN A 149 -5.07 18.58 -6.16
N ASN A 150 -4.94 19.51 -5.22
CA ASN A 150 -4.44 20.86 -5.50
C ASN A 150 -3.01 20.84 -6.06
N GLU A 151 -2.09 20.05 -5.48
CA GLU A 151 -0.73 19.87 -6.02
C GLU A 151 -0.76 19.28 -7.46
N PHE A 152 -1.64 18.30 -7.71
CA PHE A 152 -1.81 17.72 -9.04
C PHE A 152 -2.40 18.72 -10.04
N GLN A 153 -3.39 19.51 -9.63
CA GLN A 153 -4.05 20.49 -10.47
C GLN A 153 -3.09 21.62 -10.85
N GLN A 154 -2.27 22.11 -9.91
CA GLN A 154 -1.20 23.08 -10.20
C GLN A 154 -0.26 22.54 -11.27
N ARG A 155 0.13 21.27 -11.16
CA ARG A 155 1.02 20.63 -12.11
C ARG A 155 0.38 20.43 -13.48
N VAL A 156 -0.92 20.11 -13.53
CA VAL A 156 -1.69 20.06 -14.78
C VAL A 156 -1.75 21.43 -15.45
N ASN A 157 -2.00 22.50 -14.68
CA ASN A 157 -2.08 23.87 -15.23
C ASN A 157 -0.73 24.33 -15.80
N ALA A 158 0.38 24.05 -15.10
CA ALA A 158 1.72 24.39 -15.59
C ALA A 158 2.05 23.75 -16.95
N LEU A 159 1.44 22.60 -17.29
CA LEU A 159 1.59 21.99 -18.62
C LEU A 159 0.85 22.79 -19.70
N SER A 160 -0.33 23.32 -19.39
CA SER A 160 -1.13 24.13 -20.32
C SER A 160 -0.49 25.50 -20.59
N ASP A 161 0.10 26.12 -19.57
CA ASP A 161 0.78 27.41 -19.70
C ASP A 161 2.03 27.28 -20.58
N THR A 162 2.80 26.20 -20.44
CA THR A 162 4.00 25.92 -21.27
C THR A 162 3.63 25.73 -22.75
N GLN A 163 2.48 25.14 -23.05
CA GLN A 163 2.00 24.97 -24.44
C GLN A 163 1.57 26.28 -25.11
N THR A 164 1.24 27.31 -24.32
CA THR A 164 0.77 28.61 -24.85
C THR A 164 1.93 29.56 -25.17
N GLU A 165 3.12 29.32 -24.60
CA GLU A 165 4.32 30.13 -24.84
C GLU A 165 5.16 29.64 -26.04
N GLU A 166 4.91 28.43 -26.55
CA GLU A 166 5.63 27.83 -27.69
C GLU A 166 4.90 27.94 -29.05
N GLU A 167 3.68 28.51 -29.09
CA GLU A 167 2.93 28.86 -30.32
C GLU A 167 3.13 30.32 -30.75
#